data_AF-A0A672SZV4-F1
#
_entry.id   AF-A0A672SZV4-F1
#
_cell.length_a   1.000
_cell.length_b   1.000
_cell.length_c   1.000
_cell.angle_alpha   90.00
_cell.angle_beta   90.00
_cell.angle_gamma   90.00
#
_symmetry.space_group_name_H-M   'P 1'
#
loop_
_entity.id
_entity.type
_entity.pdbx_description
1 polymer ?
#
loop_
_entity_poly.entity_id
_entity_poly.type
_entity_poly.pdbx_seq_one_letter_code
_entity_poly.pdbx_strand_id
1 'polypeptide(L)'
;MSPSGDQMSPELKDLVADTREQSENKVNDVLSKLKDLVGRTSLGDQRDLEACKLSLYSHGVLQYCSSSLKFSPAKIHGGYAVLTQMADLLSTCCVGLGAFRDMEVFSHEFLPSVVESLLFLAERLMNRALRDKAHNEIIRLFRKVFDSIGWLLRAHTHLIHHVLGSKHYENIQICEDDDVSFVTVTMWNNIFRANGAVVAEMGNRALTDIMDDIVYKMSSSSNPVIGRAAVKTLVLIMDHSSSTHQLIHRRYRGLADLAVKDWRGKGFDSVLDQLIDHLRSDVPWRDTKSIN
;
A
#
# COMPACT_ATOMS: atom_id res chain seq x y z
N MET A 1 20.62 14.71 -36.54
CA MET A 1 20.36 15.79 -35.57
C MET A 1 20.63 15.21 -34.20
N SER A 2 21.73 15.64 -33.57
CA SER A 2 22.14 15.17 -32.25
C SER A 2 21.10 15.60 -31.20
N PRO A 3 20.73 14.77 -30.21
CA PRO A 3 19.95 15.25 -29.10
C PRO A 3 20.83 16.21 -28.29
N SER A 4 20.39 17.45 -28.22
CA SER A 4 20.94 18.51 -27.38
C SER A 4 21.15 18.00 -25.95
N GLY A 5 22.34 18.28 -25.41
CA GLY A 5 22.76 17.81 -24.10
C GLY A 5 21.76 18.14 -22.98
N ASP A 6 21.74 17.22 -22.04
CA ASP A 6 21.06 17.18 -20.75
C ASP A 6 21.12 18.54 -19.99
N GLN A 7 20.27 19.50 -20.36
CA GLN A 7 20.15 20.76 -19.63
C GLN A 7 19.19 20.56 -18.46
N MET A 8 19.74 20.09 -17.35
CA MET A 8 19.07 20.06 -16.06
C MET A 8 18.61 21.48 -15.68
N SER A 9 17.32 21.64 -15.37
CA SER A 9 16.75 22.94 -14.97
C SER A 9 17.44 23.48 -13.71
N PRO A 10 17.52 24.81 -13.53
CA PRO A 10 18.11 25.42 -12.33
C PRO A 10 17.48 24.91 -11.03
N GLU A 11 16.17 24.68 -11.03
CA GLU A 11 15.41 24.19 -9.89
C GLU A 11 15.80 22.75 -9.53
N LEU A 12 15.98 21.89 -10.53
CA LEU A 12 16.43 20.52 -10.31
C LEU A 12 17.88 20.48 -9.82
N LYS A 13 18.76 21.36 -10.32
CA LYS A 13 20.15 21.46 -9.83
C LYS A 13 20.21 21.82 -8.34
N ASP A 14 19.41 22.78 -7.93
CA ASP A 14 19.32 23.24 -6.54
C ASP A 14 18.75 22.14 -5.64
N LEU A 15 17.69 21.45 -6.08
CA LEU A 15 17.14 20.29 -5.38
C LEU A 15 18.16 19.16 -5.23
N VAL A 16 18.88 18.83 -6.29
CA VAL A 16 19.93 17.79 -6.27
C VAL A 16 21.04 18.15 -5.29
N ALA A 17 21.44 19.43 -5.24
CA ALA A 17 22.46 19.90 -4.30
C ALA A 17 22.05 19.65 -2.84
N ASP A 18 20.79 19.91 -2.49
CA ASP A 18 20.26 19.68 -1.14
C ASP A 18 20.17 18.19 -0.77
N THR A 19 20.04 17.30 -1.75
CA THR A 19 19.97 15.85 -1.51
C THR A 19 21.33 15.15 -1.41
N ARG A 20 22.43 15.84 -1.71
CA ARG A 20 23.79 15.25 -1.66
C ARG A 20 24.18 14.86 -0.24
N GLU A 21 23.84 15.71 0.71
CA GLU A 21 24.01 15.41 2.12
C GLU A 21 22.75 14.67 2.59
N GLN A 22 22.86 13.37 2.89
CA GLN A 22 21.79 12.57 3.50
C GLN A 22 21.51 13.06 4.93
N SER A 23 20.89 14.24 5.02
CA SER A 23 20.80 15.05 6.23
C SER A 23 19.34 15.36 6.57
N GLU A 24 19.01 15.22 7.86
CA GLU A 24 17.69 15.52 8.41
C GLU A 24 17.32 17.01 8.28
N ASN A 25 18.32 17.89 8.28
CA ASN A 25 18.12 19.34 8.23
C ASN A 25 17.57 19.81 6.88
N LYS A 26 17.81 19.03 5.81
CA LYS A 26 17.41 19.37 4.44
C LYS A 26 16.03 18.85 4.06
N VAL A 27 15.39 18.04 4.91
CA VAL A 27 14.12 17.37 4.58
C VAL A 27 13.02 18.38 4.21
N ASN A 28 12.92 19.48 4.96
CA ASN A 28 11.90 20.51 4.71
C ASN A 28 12.15 21.26 3.40
N ASP A 29 13.41 21.61 3.12
CA ASP A 29 13.81 22.30 1.89
C ASP A 29 13.54 21.41 0.67
N VAL A 30 13.98 20.15 0.73
CA VAL A 30 13.74 19.14 -0.30
C VAL A 30 12.25 18.92 -0.52
N LEU A 31 11.47 18.77 0.56
CA LEU A 31 10.02 18.56 0.46
C LEU A 31 9.34 19.75 -0.23
N SER A 32 9.70 20.98 0.15
CA SER A 32 9.11 22.20 -0.42
C SER A 32 9.43 22.32 -1.91
N LYS A 33 10.72 22.17 -2.28
CA LYS A 33 11.18 22.23 -3.67
C LYS A 33 10.58 21.12 -4.54
N LEU A 34 10.50 19.90 -4.00
CA LEU A 34 9.88 18.76 -4.70
C LEU A 34 8.39 19.01 -4.96
N LYS A 35 7.66 19.56 -3.99
CA LYS A 35 6.24 19.92 -4.18
C LYS A 35 6.05 20.96 -5.26
N ASP A 36 6.85 22.02 -5.26
CA ASP A 36 6.76 23.06 -6.29
C ASP A 36 7.06 22.48 -7.67
N LEU A 37 8.16 21.73 -7.80
CA LEU A 37 8.59 21.15 -9.08
C LEU A 37 7.55 20.18 -9.64
N VAL A 38 7.10 19.21 -8.83
CA VAL A 38 6.11 18.21 -9.27
C VAL A 38 4.75 18.87 -9.48
N GLY A 39 4.35 19.81 -8.62
CA GLY A 39 3.07 20.51 -8.71
C GLY A 39 2.95 21.41 -9.93
N ARG A 40 4.04 22.05 -10.36
CA ARG A 40 4.05 22.85 -11.60
C ARG A 40 4.03 21.96 -12.84
N THR A 41 4.80 20.87 -12.82
CA THR A 41 4.88 19.95 -13.96
C THR A 41 3.59 19.15 -14.16
N SER A 42 2.86 18.85 -13.09
CA SER A 42 1.57 18.13 -13.18
C SER A 42 0.44 18.93 -13.82
N LEU A 43 0.59 20.25 -13.95
CA LEU A 43 -0.33 21.12 -14.70
C LEU A 43 -0.04 21.14 -16.21
N GLY A 44 1.09 20.55 -16.64
CA GLY A 44 1.55 20.49 -18.03
C GLY A 44 1.18 19.18 -18.75
N ASP A 45 1.97 18.82 -19.77
CA ASP A 45 1.83 17.55 -20.49
C ASP A 45 2.26 16.39 -19.58
N GLN A 46 1.56 15.26 -19.68
CA GLN A 46 1.90 14.02 -18.98
C GLN A 46 3.33 13.56 -19.29
N ARG A 47 3.83 13.82 -20.52
CA ARG A 47 5.22 13.50 -20.90
C ARG A 47 6.25 14.33 -20.14
N ASP A 48 5.93 15.60 -19.86
CA ASP A 48 6.83 16.47 -19.08
C ASP A 48 6.88 15.99 -17.63
N LEU A 49 5.73 15.59 -17.08
CA LEU A 49 5.65 15.01 -15.74
C LEU A 49 6.44 13.70 -15.63
N GLU A 50 6.33 12.82 -16.63
CA GLU A 50 7.11 11.59 -16.71
C GLU A 50 8.62 11.88 -16.77
N ALA A 51 9.05 12.79 -17.64
CA ALA A 51 10.45 13.20 -17.76
C ALA A 51 10.99 13.83 -16.45
N CYS A 52 10.17 14.62 -15.76
CA CYS A 52 10.50 15.17 -14.45
C CYS A 52 10.70 14.06 -13.40
N LYS A 53 9.76 13.10 -13.30
CA LYS A 53 9.88 11.97 -12.36
C LYS A 53 11.12 11.11 -12.64
N LEU A 54 11.40 10.84 -13.91
CA LEU A 54 12.61 10.11 -14.31
C LEU A 54 13.87 10.89 -13.91
N SER A 55 13.88 12.21 -14.14
CA SER A 55 15.01 13.07 -13.74
C SER A 55 15.24 13.05 -12.23
N LEU A 56 14.17 13.06 -11.42
CA LEU A 56 14.28 12.94 -9.96
C LEU A 56 14.89 11.59 -9.53
N TYR A 57 14.54 10.49 -10.21
CA TYR A 57 15.13 9.18 -9.95
C TYR A 57 16.61 9.13 -10.36
N SER A 58 16.93 9.53 -11.59
CA SER A 58 18.29 9.45 -12.14
C SER A 58 19.30 10.31 -11.40
N HIS A 59 18.85 11.40 -10.76
CA HIS A 59 19.72 12.30 -9.99
C HIS A 59 19.75 12.02 -8.48
N GLY A 60 19.18 10.91 -8.01
CA GLY A 60 19.29 10.52 -6.60
C GLY A 60 18.29 11.17 -5.65
N VAL A 61 17.37 12.01 -6.16
CA VAL A 61 16.42 12.75 -5.31
C VAL A 61 15.43 11.79 -4.65
N LEU A 62 14.90 10.81 -5.40
CA LEU A 62 13.95 9.84 -4.85
C LEU A 62 14.62 8.90 -3.82
N GLN A 63 15.92 8.63 -3.96
CA GLN A 63 16.73 7.85 -3.02
C GLN A 63 16.90 8.60 -1.70
N TYR A 64 17.12 9.92 -1.74
CA TYR A 64 17.07 10.76 -0.55
C TYR A 64 15.67 10.74 0.08
N CYS A 65 14.61 10.92 -0.72
CA CYS A 65 13.24 10.88 -0.21
C CYS A 65 12.94 9.56 0.52
N SER A 66 13.31 8.41 -0.06
CA SER A 66 13.17 7.08 0.56
C SER A 66 13.94 6.98 1.87
N SER A 67 15.21 7.38 1.86
CA SER A 67 16.09 7.33 3.04
C SER A 67 15.58 8.24 4.17
N SER A 68 15.00 9.38 3.81
CA SER A 68 14.49 10.36 4.77
C SER A 68 13.32 9.83 5.61
N LEU A 69 12.56 8.84 5.12
CA LEU A 69 11.48 8.23 5.90
C LEU A 69 11.98 7.50 7.15
N LYS A 70 13.28 7.14 7.16
CA LYS A 70 13.95 6.49 8.30
C LYS A 70 14.57 7.48 9.29
N PHE A 71 14.61 8.77 8.95
CA PHE A 71 15.22 9.80 9.79
C PHE A 71 14.46 10.00 11.11
N SER A 72 15.12 10.69 12.06
CA SER A 72 14.52 11.00 13.35
C SER A 72 13.52 12.17 13.22
N PRO A 73 12.20 11.96 13.49
CA PRO A 73 11.19 13.01 13.44
C PRO A 73 11.49 14.15 14.43
N ALA A 74 12.22 13.87 15.52
CA ALA A 74 12.56 14.89 16.51
C ALA A 74 13.50 15.97 15.96
N LYS A 75 14.26 15.67 14.90
CA LYS A 75 15.18 16.62 14.25
C LYS A 75 14.54 17.36 13.07
N ILE A 76 13.34 16.96 12.66
CA ILE A 76 12.66 17.50 11.49
C ILE A 76 11.57 18.43 11.99
N HIS A 77 11.62 19.71 11.62
CA HIS A 77 10.52 20.63 11.89
C HIS A 77 9.22 20.08 11.25
N GLY A 78 8.16 19.89 12.03
CA GLY A 78 6.92 19.23 11.60
C GLY A 78 6.92 17.69 11.70
N GLY A 79 8.06 17.07 12.07
CA GLY A 79 8.17 15.67 12.46
C GLY A 79 7.50 14.67 11.52
N TYR A 80 6.63 13.83 12.09
CA TYR A 80 5.91 12.78 11.33
C TYR A 80 5.02 13.33 10.22
N ALA A 81 4.47 14.53 10.37
CA ALA A 81 3.62 15.12 9.34
C ALA A 81 4.42 15.44 8.06
N VAL A 82 5.68 15.85 8.20
CA VAL A 82 6.58 16.12 7.07
C VAL A 82 7.03 14.82 6.41
N LEU A 83 7.41 13.81 7.21
CA LEU A 83 7.77 12.48 6.68
C LEU A 83 6.61 11.83 5.92
N THR A 84 5.38 11.98 6.42
CA THR A 84 4.18 11.47 5.74
C THR A 84 3.92 12.16 4.40
N GLN A 85 4.19 13.47 4.31
CA GLN A 85 4.08 14.20 3.04
C GLN A 85 5.18 13.81 2.06
N MET A 86 6.38 13.50 2.56
CA MET A 86 7.46 12.95 1.74
C MET A 86 7.09 11.57 1.20
N ALA A 87 6.51 10.69 2.02
CA ALA A 87 6.01 9.38 1.62
C ALA A 87 4.98 9.46 0.47
N ASP A 88 4.03 10.38 0.59
CA ASP A 88 2.99 10.63 -0.41
C ASP A 88 3.59 11.05 -1.77
N LEU A 89 4.47 12.06 -1.76
CA LEU A 89 5.13 12.53 -2.99
C LEU A 89 6.06 11.47 -3.60
N LEU A 90 6.82 10.76 -2.77
CA LEU A 90 7.69 9.68 -3.22
C LEU A 90 6.88 8.60 -3.93
N SER A 91 5.78 8.15 -3.33
CA SER A 91 4.90 7.15 -3.95
C SER A 91 4.32 7.63 -5.28
N THR A 92 3.95 8.91 -5.37
CA THR A 92 3.45 9.54 -6.60
C THR A 92 4.52 9.60 -7.70
N CYS A 93 5.75 9.91 -7.34
CA CYS A 93 6.87 9.99 -8.28
C CYS A 93 7.32 8.62 -8.78
N CYS A 94 7.09 7.56 -8.01
CA CYS A 94 7.44 6.19 -8.37
C CYS A 94 6.44 5.51 -9.34
N VAL A 95 5.35 6.20 -9.74
CA VAL A 95 4.29 5.64 -10.60
C VAL A 95 4.15 6.44 -11.89
N GLY A 96 3.84 5.74 -12.99
CA GLY A 96 3.61 6.35 -14.30
C GLY A 96 4.89 6.73 -15.06
N LEU A 97 5.97 5.99 -14.81
CA LEU A 97 7.19 6.03 -15.61
C LEU A 97 7.09 5.02 -16.76
N GLY A 98 7.43 5.43 -17.97
CA GLY A 98 7.59 4.54 -19.12
C GLY A 98 8.89 3.75 -19.07
N ALA A 99 9.24 3.11 -20.19
CA ALA A 99 10.47 2.32 -20.27
C ALA A 99 11.72 3.22 -20.34
N PHE A 100 12.71 2.94 -19.49
CA PHE A 100 14.02 3.59 -19.50
C PHE A 100 15.14 2.58 -19.21
N ARG A 101 16.40 3.00 -19.39
CA ARG A 101 17.59 2.12 -19.34
C ARG A 101 17.66 1.27 -18.06
N ASP A 102 17.40 1.88 -16.91
CA ASP A 102 17.58 1.25 -15.60
C ASP A 102 16.24 0.78 -14.98
N MET A 103 15.23 0.50 -15.82
CA MET A 103 13.89 0.11 -15.35
C MET A 103 13.90 -1.16 -14.50
N GLU A 104 14.79 -2.12 -14.78
CA GLU A 104 14.92 -3.35 -13.99
C GLU A 104 15.42 -3.06 -12.58
N VAL A 105 16.48 -2.25 -12.45
CA VAL A 105 17.02 -1.79 -11.16
C VAL A 105 15.99 -0.96 -10.40
N PHE A 106 15.29 -0.07 -11.12
CA PHE A 106 14.19 0.69 -10.55
C PHE A 106 13.11 -0.24 -9.97
N SER A 107 12.65 -1.21 -10.76
CA SER A 107 11.54 -2.10 -10.42
C SER A 107 11.89 -3.10 -9.31
N HIS A 108 13.09 -3.68 -9.34
CA HIS A 108 13.46 -4.82 -8.48
C HIS A 108 14.42 -4.48 -7.33
N GLU A 109 15.00 -3.29 -7.32
CA GLU A 109 15.86 -2.85 -6.21
C GLU A 109 15.32 -1.59 -5.54
N PHE A 110 15.05 -0.54 -6.33
CA PHE A 110 14.64 0.74 -5.78
C PHE A 110 13.21 0.72 -5.22
N LEU A 111 12.23 0.24 -5.97
CA LEU A 111 10.84 0.18 -5.51
C LEU A 111 10.65 -0.68 -4.24
N PRO A 112 11.26 -1.89 -4.12
CA PRO A 112 11.26 -2.62 -2.86
C PRO A 112 11.85 -1.82 -1.70
N SER A 113 12.97 -1.13 -1.91
CA SER A 113 13.57 -0.24 -0.91
C SER A 113 12.63 0.89 -0.46
N VAL A 114 11.89 1.49 -1.41
CA VAL A 114 10.88 2.51 -1.12
C VAL A 114 9.75 1.93 -0.26
N VAL A 115 9.22 0.77 -0.63
CA VAL A 115 8.16 0.09 0.13
C VAL A 115 8.62 -0.24 1.55
N GLU A 116 9.85 -0.73 1.72
CA GLU A 116 10.39 -1.04 3.04
C GLU A 116 10.55 0.22 3.90
N SER A 117 10.97 1.34 3.31
CA SER A 117 11.02 2.64 4.00
C SER A 117 9.62 3.16 4.40
N LEU A 118 8.60 2.93 3.57
CA LEU A 118 7.21 3.27 3.89
C LEU A 118 6.67 2.41 5.03
N LEU A 119 6.92 1.09 4.99
CA LEU A 119 6.48 0.15 6.04
C LEU A 119 7.17 0.45 7.37
N PHE A 120 8.46 0.78 7.36
CA PHE A 120 9.17 1.25 8.54
C PHE A 120 8.51 2.50 9.15
N LEU A 121 8.20 3.51 8.33
CA LEU A 121 7.50 4.71 8.80
C LEU A 121 6.11 4.38 9.34
N ALA A 122 5.37 3.49 8.68
CA ALA A 122 4.06 3.06 9.10
C ALA A 122 4.09 2.35 10.47
N GLU A 123 5.05 1.44 10.69
CA GLU A 123 5.20 0.76 11.97
C GLU A 123 5.54 1.76 13.09
N ARG A 124 6.39 2.77 12.80
CA ARG A 124 6.69 3.83 13.77
C ARG A 124 5.48 4.67 14.13
N LEU A 125 4.65 5.01 13.14
CA LEU A 125 3.40 5.75 13.35
C LEU A 125 2.43 4.91 14.18
N MET A 126 2.24 3.63 13.85
CA MET A 126 1.44 2.69 14.63
C MET A 126 1.93 2.65 16.09
N ASN A 127 3.22 2.34 16.31
CA ASN A 127 3.80 2.28 17.65
C ASN A 127 3.66 3.59 18.43
N ARG A 128 3.66 4.74 17.74
CA ARG A 128 3.41 6.03 18.37
C ARG A 128 1.93 6.22 18.71
N ALA A 129 1.00 5.86 17.82
CA ALA A 129 -0.44 5.96 18.05
C ALA A 129 -0.88 5.12 19.27
N LEU A 130 -0.28 3.95 19.46
CA LEU A 130 -0.58 3.06 20.59
C LEU A 130 -0.08 3.60 21.94
N ARG A 131 0.86 4.55 21.95
CA ARG A 131 1.50 5.08 23.17
C ARG A 131 1.06 6.50 23.52
N ASP A 132 0.55 7.26 22.56
CA ASP A 132 0.39 8.71 22.67
C ASP A 132 -1.07 9.14 22.90
N LYS A 133 -1.26 10.26 23.60
CA LYS A 133 -2.58 10.88 23.79
C LYS A 133 -3.15 11.46 22.50
N ALA A 134 -2.29 11.74 21.51
CA ALA A 134 -2.65 12.23 20.17
C ALA A 134 -2.98 11.11 19.16
N HIS A 135 -3.57 10.01 19.64
CA HIS A 135 -3.86 8.80 18.85
C HIS A 135 -4.49 9.10 17.47
N ASN A 136 -5.58 9.88 17.42
CA ASN A 136 -6.33 10.16 16.19
C ASN A 136 -5.48 10.87 15.11
N GLU A 137 -4.59 11.79 15.51
CA GLU A 137 -3.74 12.50 14.56
C GLU A 137 -2.70 11.55 13.96
N ILE A 138 -2.07 10.73 14.80
CA ILE A 138 -1.04 9.78 14.36
C ILE A 138 -1.67 8.67 13.50
N ILE A 139 -2.85 8.16 13.85
CA ILE A 139 -3.61 7.21 13.01
C ILE A 139 -3.94 7.83 11.65
N ARG A 140 -4.27 9.12 11.58
CA ARG A 140 -4.49 9.81 10.30
C ARG A 140 -3.23 9.82 9.44
N LEU A 141 -2.07 10.04 10.04
CA LEU A 141 -0.79 9.98 9.32
C LEU A 141 -0.47 8.54 8.88
N PHE A 142 -0.69 7.56 9.74
CA PHE A 142 -0.54 6.14 9.43
C PHE A 142 -1.39 5.73 8.22
N ARG A 143 -2.67 6.13 8.21
CA ARG A 143 -3.58 5.89 7.08
C ARG A 143 -3.03 6.45 5.77
N LYS A 144 -2.50 7.67 5.78
CA LYS A 144 -1.91 8.28 4.58
C LYS A 144 -0.69 7.53 4.05
N VAL A 145 0.15 7.00 4.94
CA VAL A 145 1.28 6.14 4.54
C VAL A 145 0.75 4.85 3.91
N PHE A 146 -0.29 4.25 4.46
CA PHE A 146 -0.94 3.08 3.88
C PHE A 146 -1.62 3.37 2.53
N ASP A 147 -2.21 4.55 2.36
CA ASP A 147 -2.73 4.99 1.05
C ASP A 147 -1.59 5.09 0.02
N SER A 148 -0.41 5.57 0.43
CA SER A 148 0.80 5.64 -0.41
C SER A 148 1.34 4.24 -0.78
N ILE A 149 1.32 3.30 0.16
CA ILE A 149 1.67 1.89 -0.10
C ILE A 149 0.67 1.29 -1.08
N GLY A 150 -0.64 1.44 -0.83
CA GLY A 150 -1.69 0.94 -1.72
C GLY A 150 -1.61 1.53 -3.13
N TRP A 151 -1.22 2.81 -3.26
CA TRP A 151 -0.95 3.45 -4.54
C TRP A 151 0.16 2.75 -5.33
N LEU A 152 1.29 2.45 -4.67
CA LEU A 152 2.40 1.70 -5.28
C LEU A 152 1.99 0.28 -5.68
N LEU A 153 1.32 -0.45 -4.79
CA LEU A 153 0.92 -1.84 -5.06
C LEU A 153 -0.05 -1.97 -6.24
N ARG A 154 -0.89 -0.97 -6.46
CA ARG A 154 -1.80 -0.94 -7.63
C ARG A 154 -1.06 -0.74 -8.94
N ALA A 155 0.03 0.02 -8.92
CA ALA A 155 0.84 0.28 -10.11
C ALA A 155 1.89 -0.82 -10.37
N HIS A 156 2.38 -1.44 -9.30
CA HIS A 156 3.52 -2.35 -9.29
C HIS A 156 3.17 -3.61 -8.49
N THR A 157 2.37 -4.49 -9.10
CA THR A 157 1.75 -5.64 -8.40
C THR A 157 2.77 -6.64 -7.87
N HIS A 158 3.97 -6.71 -8.45
CA HIS A 158 5.07 -7.55 -7.97
C HIS A 158 5.54 -7.19 -6.55
N LEU A 159 5.31 -5.94 -6.11
CA LEU A 159 5.66 -5.49 -4.76
C LEU A 159 4.77 -6.08 -3.66
N ILE A 160 3.64 -6.70 -4.00
CA ILE A 160 2.74 -7.34 -3.02
C ILE A 160 3.49 -8.39 -2.21
N HIS A 161 4.27 -9.24 -2.87
CA HIS A 161 5.08 -10.25 -2.19
C HIS A 161 6.13 -9.62 -1.25
N HIS A 162 6.68 -8.46 -1.64
CA HIS A 162 7.64 -7.75 -0.82
C HIS A 162 6.99 -7.20 0.45
N VAL A 163 5.78 -6.62 0.36
CA VAL A 163 5.01 -6.16 1.52
C VAL A 163 4.69 -7.32 2.46
N LEU A 164 4.15 -8.42 1.93
CA LEU A 164 3.78 -9.58 2.73
C LEU A 164 4.98 -10.27 3.41
N GLY A 165 6.17 -10.15 2.81
CA GLY A 165 7.42 -10.67 3.39
C GLY A 165 8.13 -9.72 4.37
N SER A 166 7.64 -8.48 4.55
CA SER A 166 8.31 -7.48 5.38
C SER A 166 8.02 -7.68 6.87
N LYS A 167 9.07 -7.59 7.70
CA LYS A 167 8.92 -7.69 9.16
C LYS A 167 8.11 -6.53 9.74
N HIS A 168 8.23 -5.34 9.14
CA HIS A 168 7.46 -4.17 9.53
C HIS A 168 5.96 -4.37 9.28
N TYR A 169 5.61 -4.97 8.14
CA TYR A 169 4.22 -5.30 7.83
C TYR A 169 3.67 -6.37 8.75
N GLU A 170 4.43 -7.44 9.02
CA GLU A 170 4.05 -8.49 9.98
C GLU A 170 3.72 -7.89 11.36
N ASN A 171 4.57 -6.99 11.88
CA ASN A 171 4.33 -6.32 13.16
C ASN A 171 3.04 -5.48 13.16
N ILE A 172 2.67 -4.90 12.00
CA ILE A 172 1.41 -4.18 11.83
C ILE A 172 0.22 -5.14 11.78
N GLN A 173 0.34 -6.27 11.09
CA GLN A 173 -0.72 -7.27 10.98
C GLN A 173 -1.08 -7.88 12.34
N ILE A 174 -0.09 -8.18 13.19
CA ILE A 174 -0.36 -8.74 14.53
C ILE A 174 -0.93 -7.71 15.52
N CYS A 175 -1.01 -6.43 15.16
CA CYS A 175 -1.58 -5.40 16.03
C CYS A 175 -3.10 -5.57 16.15
N GLU A 176 -3.62 -5.71 17.37
CA GLU A 176 -5.05 -5.90 17.65
C GLU A 176 -5.85 -4.59 17.74
N ASP A 177 -5.21 -3.44 17.49
CA ASP A 177 -5.89 -2.14 17.48
C ASP A 177 -6.88 -2.04 16.31
N ASP A 178 -8.09 -1.57 16.62
CA ASP A 178 -9.20 -1.50 15.65
C ASP A 178 -8.90 -0.49 14.53
N ASP A 179 -8.31 0.66 14.83
CA ASP A 179 -8.02 1.69 13.82
C ASP A 179 -6.90 1.22 12.87
N VAL A 180 -5.89 0.55 13.41
CA VAL A 180 -4.82 -0.10 12.63
C VAL A 180 -5.41 -1.19 11.73
N SER A 181 -6.22 -2.08 12.30
CA SER A 181 -6.87 -3.19 11.58
C SER A 181 -7.83 -2.68 10.49
N PHE A 182 -8.56 -1.60 10.76
CA PHE A 182 -9.43 -0.98 9.76
C PHE A 182 -8.62 -0.46 8.55
N VAL A 183 -7.47 0.18 8.81
CA VAL A 183 -6.60 0.70 7.75
C VAL A 183 -6.00 -0.43 6.89
N THR A 184 -5.51 -1.51 7.49
CA THR A 184 -4.92 -2.64 6.74
C THR A 184 -5.95 -3.35 5.88
N VAL A 185 -7.13 -3.67 6.43
CA VAL A 185 -8.22 -4.33 5.69
C VAL A 185 -8.74 -3.43 4.57
N THR A 186 -8.86 -2.12 4.82
CA THR A 186 -9.34 -1.16 3.82
C THR A 186 -8.34 -0.95 2.68
N MET A 187 -7.03 -1.00 2.95
CA MET A 187 -6.01 -0.95 1.89
C MET A 187 -6.21 -2.10 0.89
N TRP A 188 -6.34 -3.34 1.36
CA TRP A 188 -6.57 -4.50 0.49
C TRP A 188 -7.92 -4.41 -0.23
N ASN A 189 -8.98 -3.98 0.47
CA ASN A 189 -10.27 -3.73 -0.16
C ASN A 189 -10.15 -2.77 -1.35
N ASN A 190 -9.43 -1.67 -1.16
CA ASN A 190 -9.23 -0.64 -2.18
C ASN A 190 -8.41 -1.15 -3.37
N ILE A 191 -7.37 -1.96 -3.13
CA ILE A 191 -6.55 -2.58 -4.17
C ILE A 191 -7.41 -3.49 -5.05
N PHE A 192 -8.14 -4.44 -4.45
CA PHE A 192 -8.96 -5.40 -5.21
C PHE A 192 -10.13 -4.75 -5.92
N ARG A 193 -10.77 -3.76 -5.29
CA ARG A 193 -11.87 -3.01 -5.90
C ARG A 193 -11.40 -2.21 -7.11
N ALA A 194 -10.20 -1.64 -7.07
CA ALA A 194 -9.69 -0.80 -8.14
C ALA A 194 -9.19 -1.60 -9.35
N ASN A 195 -8.61 -2.78 -9.12
CA ASN A 195 -8.18 -3.68 -10.17
C ASN A 195 -8.30 -5.13 -9.71
N GLY A 196 -9.35 -5.81 -10.15
CA GLY A 196 -9.58 -7.21 -9.83
C GLY A 196 -8.49 -8.14 -10.37
N ALA A 197 -7.78 -7.77 -11.44
CA ALA A 197 -6.71 -8.61 -12.03
C ALA A 197 -5.56 -8.88 -11.03
N VAL A 198 -5.36 -7.99 -10.06
CA VAL A 198 -4.36 -8.13 -8.99
C VAL A 198 -4.56 -9.44 -8.21
N VAL A 199 -5.81 -9.89 -8.05
CA VAL A 199 -6.15 -11.15 -7.35
C VAL A 199 -5.59 -12.37 -8.10
N ALA A 200 -5.63 -12.38 -9.43
CA ALA A 200 -5.03 -13.44 -10.24
C ALA A 200 -3.51 -13.35 -10.28
N GLU A 201 -2.96 -12.14 -10.37
CA GLU A 201 -1.52 -11.91 -10.59
C GLU A 201 -0.65 -12.26 -9.37
N MET A 202 -1.14 -12.05 -8.14
CA MET A 202 -0.34 -12.28 -6.92
C MET A 202 -0.15 -13.76 -6.55
N GLY A 203 -0.91 -14.66 -7.19
CA GLY A 203 -0.88 -16.09 -6.90
C GLY A 203 -1.47 -16.48 -5.53
N ASN A 204 -1.74 -17.78 -5.38
CA ASN A 204 -2.51 -18.31 -4.25
C ASN A 204 -1.85 -18.11 -2.89
N ARG A 205 -0.51 -18.07 -2.79
CA ARG A 205 0.17 -17.89 -1.50
C ARG A 205 -0.11 -16.50 -0.93
N ALA A 206 0.22 -15.45 -1.69
CA ALA A 206 0.00 -14.07 -1.27
C ALA A 206 -1.49 -13.81 -0.97
N LEU A 207 -2.39 -14.30 -1.83
CA LEU A 207 -3.83 -14.18 -1.61
C LEU A 207 -4.26 -14.87 -0.31
N THR A 208 -3.70 -16.05 -0.01
CA THR A 208 -3.99 -16.78 1.23
C THR A 208 -3.51 -16.01 2.46
N ASP A 209 -2.30 -15.45 2.42
CA ASP A 209 -1.76 -14.66 3.55
C ASP A 209 -2.64 -13.43 3.84
N ILE A 210 -3.13 -12.76 2.79
CA ILE A 210 -4.07 -11.63 2.92
C ILE A 210 -5.43 -12.09 3.46
N MET A 211 -5.97 -13.20 2.96
CA MET A 211 -7.25 -13.73 3.44
C MET A 211 -7.18 -14.20 4.90
N ASP A 212 -6.07 -14.82 5.31
CA ASP A 212 -5.88 -15.27 6.70
C ASP A 212 -5.92 -14.07 7.66
N ASP A 213 -5.25 -12.97 7.31
CA ASP A 213 -5.30 -11.73 8.10
C ASP A 213 -6.72 -11.15 8.11
N ILE A 214 -7.39 -11.03 6.96
CA ILE A 214 -8.76 -10.49 6.88
C ILE A 214 -9.75 -11.33 7.72
N VAL A 215 -9.71 -12.65 7.59
CA VAL A 215 -10.59 -13.56 8.34
C VAL A 215 -10.27 -13.50 9.82
N TYR A 216 -8.99 -13.42 10.19
CA TYR A 216 -8.59 -13.25 11.58
C TYR A 216 -9.14 -11.93 12.15
N LYS A 217 -8.94 -10.79 11.48
CA LYS A 217 -9.47 -9.48 11.92
C LYS A 217 -11.00 -9.47 12.01
N MET A 218 -11.67 -10.12 11.06
CA MET A 218 -13.13 -10.30 11.08
C MET A 218 -13.59 -11.21 12.23
N SER A 219 -12.76 -12.12 12.72
CA SER A 219 -13.12 -13.03 13.80
C SER A 219 -12.79 -12.45 15.18
N SER A 220 -11.77 -11.60 15.28
CA SER A 220 -11.28 -11.06 16.55
C SER A 220 -11.86 -9.69 16.92
N SER A 221 -12.32 -8.89 15.95
CA SER A 221 -12.93 -7.59 16.23
C SER A 221 -14.45 -7.67 16.41
N SER A 222 -14.98 -6.77 17.24
CA SER A 222 -16.43 -6.53 17.38
C SER A 222 -16.90 -5.26 16.65
N ASN A 223 -15.96 -4.55 15.99
CA ASN A 223 -16.21 -3.27 15.35
C ASN A 223 -16.91 -3.45 13.99
N PRO A 224 -18.14 -2.94 13.82
CA PRO A 224 -18.91 -3.11 12.58
C PRO A 224 -18.20 -2.56 11.33
N VAL A 225 -17.34 -1.56 11.49
CA VAL A 225 -16.61 -0.95 10.37
C VAL A 225 -15.56 -1.93 9.83
N ILE A 226 -14.86 -2.64 10.72
CA ILE A 226 -13.88 -3.67 10.35
C ILE A 226 -14.58 -4.87 9.74
N GLY A 227 -15.64 -5.38 10.40
CA GLY A 227 -16.44 -6.49 9.88
C GLY A 227 -16.97 -6.20 8.48
N ARG A 228 -17.54 -5.02 8.25
CA ARG A 228 -18.01 -4.60 6.92
C ARG A 228 -16.88 -4.55 5.89
N ALA A 229 -15.73 -4.02 6.25
CA ALA A 229 -14.58 -3.94 5.34
C ALA A 229 -14.07 -5.33 4.98
N ALA A 230 -13.93 -6.23 5.96
CA ALA A 230 -13.49 -7.59 5.76
C ALA A 230 -14.46 -8.38 4.86
N VAL A 231 -15.76 -8.32 5.17
CA VAL A 231 -16.81 -8.97 4.37
C VAL A 231 -16.77 -8.50 2.91
N LYS A 232 -16.68 -7.18 2.69
CA LYS A 232 -16.54 -6.63 1.33
C LYS A 232 -15.31 -7.14 0.61
N THR A 233 -14.17 -7.24 1.29
CA THR A 233 -12.94 -7.72 0.68
C THR A 233 -13.03 -9.19 0.31
N LEU A 234 -13.62 -10.02 1.18
CA LEU A 234 -13.84 -11.44 0.91
C LEU A 234 -14.79 -11.65 -0.28
N VAL A 235 -15.88 -10.89 -0.36
CA VAL A 235 -16.79 -10.92 -1.53
C VAL A 235 -16.04 -10.57 -2.81
N LEU A 236 -15.24 -9.49 -2.83
CA LEU A 236 -14.43 -9.13 -4.00
C LEU A 236 -13.46 -10.25 -4.45
N ILE A 237 -12.90 -11.00 -3.49
CA ILE A 237 -12.02 -12.14 -3.79
C ILE A 237 -12.84 -13.30 -4.36
N MET A 238 -14.00 -13.61 -3.77
CA MET A 238 -14.86 -14.72 -4.23
C MET A 238 -15.48 -14.45 -5.61
N ASP A 239 -15.81 -13.20 -5.91
CA ASP A 239 -16.35 -12.77 -7.20
C ASP A 239 -15.31 -12.80 -8.32
N HIS A 240 -14.02 -12.89 -7.98
CA HIS A 240 -12.95 -12.84 -8.98
C HIS A 240 -12.93 -14.07 -9.90
N SER A 241 -12.97 -15.28 -9.33
CA SER A 241 -12.97 -16.52 -10.12
C SER A 241 -13.47 -17.73 -9.34
N SER A 242 -13.81 -18.81 -10.06
CA SER A 242 -14.19 -20.08 -9.41
C SER A 242 -13.08 -20.67 -8.56
N SER A 243 -11.80 -20.40 -8.88
CA SER A 243 -10.67 -20.91 -8.10
C SER A 243 -10.51 -20.18 -6.77
N THR A 244 -10.72 -18.86 -6.73
CA THR A 244 -10.68 -18.10 -5.47
C THR A 244 -11.86 -18.46 -4.57
N HIS A 245 -13.02 -18.68 -5.17
CA HIS A 245 -14.19 -19.21 -4.48
C HIS A 245 -13.89 -20.58 -3.83
N GLN A 246 -13.33 -21.54 -4.59
CA GLN A 246 -12.92 -22.85 -4.05
C GLN A 246 -11.88 -22.76 -2.95
N LEU A 247 -10.92 -21.83 -3.07
CA LEU A 247 -9.87 -21.63 -2.10
C LEU A 247 -10.44 -21.21 -0.74
N ILE A 248 -11.38 -20.26 -0.73
CA ILE A 248 -12.05 -19.79 0.50
C ILE A 248 -12.84 -20.92 1.15
N HIS A 249 -13.66 -21.64 0.38
CA HIS A 249 -14.45 -22.78 0.88
C HIS A 249 -13.60 -23.86 1.53
N ARG A 250 -12.48 -24.21 0.88
CA ARG A 250 -11.59 -25.25 1.38
C ARG A 250 -10.91 -24.84 2.70
N ARG A 251 -10.57 -23.56 2.84
CA ARG A 251 -9.72 -23.07 3.94
C ARG A 251 -10.52 -22.61 5.16
N TYR A 252 -11.64 -21.93 4.97
CA TYR A 252 -12.38 -21.27 6.05
C TYR A 252 -13.72 -21.95 6.33
N ARG A 253 -13.66 -23.22 6.76
CA ARG A 253 -14.85 -23.96 7.18
C ARG A 253 -15.48 -23.29 8.40
N GLY A 254 -16.80 -23.05 8.35
CA GLY A 254 -17.53 -22.37 9.42
C GLY A 254 -17.53 -20.84 9.31
N LEU A 255 -16.89 -20.25 8.27
CA LEU A 255 -16.92 -18.80 8.06
C LEU A 255 -18.34 -18.26 7.87
N ALA A 256 -19.23 -19.01 7.22
CA ALA A 256 -20.62 -18.63 7.06
C ALA A 256 -21.36 -18.55 8.42
N ASP A 257 -21.09 -19.50 9.32
CA ASP A 257 -21.72 -19.53 10.64
C ASP A 257 -21.19 -18.41 11.53
N LEU A 258 -19.87 -18.16 11.48
CA LEU A 258 -19.24 -17.02 12.13
C LEU A 258 -19.82 -15.70 11.62
N ALA A 259 -19.94 -15.54 10.30
CA ALA A 259 -20.51 -14.37 9.65
C ALA A 259 -21.95 -14.09 10.14
N VAL A 260 -22.79 -15.11 10.20
CA VAL A 260 -24.16 -14.98 10.73
C VAL A 260 -24.16 -14.64 12.22
N LYS A 261 -23.36 -15.36 13.02
CA LYS A 261 -23.38 -15.24 14.47
C LYS A 261 -22.89 -13.87 14.94
N ASP A 262 -21.78 -13.39 14.41
CA ASP A 262 -21.06 -12.25 14.98
C ASP A 262 -21.45 -10.92 14.30
N TRP A 263 -21.91 -10.96 13.05
CA TRP A 263 -22.11 -9.76 12.22
C TRP A 263 -23.54 -9.43 11.82
N ARG A 264 -24.50 -10.35 12.02
CA ARG A 264 -25.91 -10.10 11.69
C ARG A 264 -26.48 -8.93 12.48
N GLY A 265 -27.20 -8.04 11.80
CA GLY A 265 -27.85 -6.87 12.41
C GLY A 265 -26.90 -5.73 12.76
N LYS A 266 -25.63 -5.78 12.32
CA LYS A 266 -24.61 -4.74 12.56
C LYS A 266 -24.61 -3.61 11.51
N GLY A 267 -25.67 -3.51 10.70
CA GLY A 267 -25.88 -2.39 9.77
C GLY A 267 -25.26 -2.55 8.38
N PHE A 268 -24.86 -3.77 7.99
CA PHE A 268 -24.35 -4.08 6.66
C PHE A 268 -24.85 -5.42 6.11
N ASP A 269 -26.05 -5.84 6.54
CA ASP A 269 -26.61 -7.17 6.24
C ASP A 269 -26.66 -7.48 4.74
N SER A 270 -26.94 -6.49 3.88
CA SER A 270 -26.98 -6.72 2.42
C SER A 270 -25.68 -7.27 1.83
N VAL A 271 -24.50 -6.82 2.30
CA VAL A 271 -23.22 -7.37 1.82
C VAL A 271 -22.81 -8.63 2.59
N LEU A 272 -23.26 -8.76 3.84
CA LEU A 272 -23.10 -9.97 4.62
C LEU A 272 -23.85 -11.15 3.98
N ASP A 273 -25.06 -10.91 3.48
CA ASP A 273 -25.86 -11.91 2.77
C ASP A 273 -25.19 -12.38 1.49
N GLN A 274 -24.58 -11.46 0.72
CA GLN A 274 -23.77 -11.84 -0.45
C GLN A 274 -22.64 -12.80 -0.08
N LEU A 275 -21.88 -12.48 0.98
CA LEU A 275 -20.82 -13.36 1.46
C LEU A 275 -21.38 -14.73 1.88
N ILE A 276 -22.49 -14.76 2.63
CA ILE A 276 -23.11 -16.00 3.09
C ILE A 276 -23.60 -16.84 1.92
N ASP A 277 -24.21 -16.23 0.91
CA ASP A 277 -24.69 -16.91 -0.28
C ASP A 277 -23.51 -17.53 -1.05
N HIS A 278 -22.40 -16.81 -1.22
CA HIS A 278 -21.19 -17.38 -1.80
C HIS A 278 -20.62 -18.53 -0.96
N LEU A 279 -20.60 -18.40 0.37
CA LEU A 279 -20.06 -19.44 1.26
C LEU A 279 -20.98 -20.66 1.39
N ARG A 280 -22.25 -20.55 0.99
CA ARG A 280 -23.23 -21.66 1.00
C ARG A 280 -23.55 -22.21 -0.37
N SER A 281 -23.20 -21.51 -1.44
CA SER A 281 -23.36 -22.03 -2.79
C SER A 281 -22.47 -23.26 -2.95
N ASP A 282 -23.08 -24.40 -3.25
CA ASP A 282 -22.36 -25.63 -3.59
C ASP A 282 -21.44 -25.35 -4.77
N VAL A 283 -20.13 -25.34 -4.54
CA VAL A 283 -19.20 -25.47 -5.65
C VAL A 283 -19.20 -26.95 -6.04
N PRO A 284 -19.53 -27.32 -7.29
CA PRO A 284 -19.35 -28.69 -7.73
C PRO A 284 -17.88 -29.06 -7.55
N TRP A 285 -17.60 -29.95 -6.60
CA TRP A 285 -16.31 -30.60 -6.45
C TRP A 285 -16.05 -31.36 -7.74
N ARG A 286 -15.39 -30.75 -8.72
CA ARG A 286 -14.69 -31.54 -9.72
C ARG A 286 -13.49 -32.11 -9.00
N ASP A 287 -13.68 -33.29 -8.43
CA ASP A 287 -12.61 -34.24 -8.20
C ASP A 287 -11.78 -34.28 -9.48
N THR A 288 -10.63 -33.60 -9.51
CA THR A 288 -9.55 -33.97 -10.41
C THR A 288 -8.99 -35.30 -9.91
N LYS A 289 -9.78 -36.36 -10.10
CA LYS A 289 -9.26 -37.71 -10.20
C LYS A 289 -8.89 -37.94 -11.66
N SER A 290 -7.64 -38.37 -11.83
CA SER A 290 -7.03 -39.03 -12.98
C SER A 290 -6.98 -38.28 -14.31
N ILE A 291 -5.77 -37.90 -14.71
CA ILE A 291 -5.21 -38.35 -16.00
C ILE A 291 -3.78 -38.86 -15.74
N ASN A 292 -3.66 -40.20 -15.77
CA ASN A 292 -2.50 -41.10 -15.86
C ASN A 292 -1.23 -40.82 -15.03
#